data_AF-A0AAD5AU42-F1
#
_entry.id   AF-A0AAD5AU42-F1
#
_cell.length_a   1.000
_cell.length_b   1.000
_cell.length_c   1.000
_cell.angle_alpha   90.00
_cell.angle_beta   90.00
_cell.angle_gamma   90.00
#
_symmetry.space_group_name_H-M   'P 1'
#
loop_
_entity.id
_entity.type
_entity.pdbx_description
1 polymer ?
#
loop_
_entity_poly.entity_id
_entity_poly.type
_entity_poly.pdbx_seq_one_letter_code
_entity_poly.pdbx_strand_id
1 'polypeptide(L)'
;LSVGLPRSLYSLVWLISPVLGFVLQPVIGSASDYCRSPWGRRRPYILTLGVMMLVGISLFLNGDALVSVLVQNIGWKRTWSIVVVMFGVVMFDFSADFIDGPVKAYLFDVCSYQDKERGLHYHALLTGLGGACGYLTGAMDWGHSALGALLGSEYQVIYFFSAITWGFFLTVHLFSIPEKPLGKQHSNEQLVPSAPLLQPTVQKRMTLKSLLSAMINMPSHYRCLCISHLLGWTAFLCNMLFFTDFMGQIVYKGNPYAPHNSTAFATYERGVEVGCWGLCINAVSSALYSYVQRLLLPYIGLKGLYFLGYFLFGLGTSLIGLFPNIISTLTLCCVFGVMSSTLYTVPFNLISEYHREEE
;
A
#
# COMPACT_ATOMS: atom_id res chain seq x y z
N LEU A 1 -16.97 -0.30 10.85
CA LEU A 1 -17.40 -0.30 12.28
C LEU A 1 -18.55 -1.28 12.60
N SER A 2 -19.15 -2.00 11.62
CA SER A 2 -20.41 -2.75 11.81
C SER A 2 -20.32 -4.10 12.53
N VAL A 3 -19.11 -4.64 12.75
CA VAL A 3 -18.93 -6.04 13.21
C VAL A 3 -18.87 -6.19 14.75
N GLY A 4 -18.98 -5.08 15.50
CA GLY A 4 -19.13 -5.11 16.95
C GLY A 4 -17.87 -5.53 17.73
N LEU A 5 -16.69 -5.37 17.14
CA LEU A 5 -15.40 -5.57 17.80
C LEU A 5 -15.06 -4.39 18.74
N PRO A 6 -14.45 -4.64 19.91
CA PRO A 6 -13.85 -3.59 20.74
C PRO A 6 -12.80 -2.77 19.99
N ARG A 7 -12.80 -1.44 20.19
CA ARG A 7 -11.91 -0.48 19.49
C ARG A 7 -10.43 -0.82 19.58
N SER A 8 -9.98 -1.30 20.73
CA SER A 8 -8.58 -1.67 20.96
C SER A 8 -8.08 -2.79 20.04
N LEU A 9 -8.97 -3.66 19.58
CA LEU A 9 -8.61 -4.80 18.74
C LEU A 9 -8.50 -4.42 17.26
N TYR A 10 -9.17 -3.37 16.79
CA TYR A 10 -9.04 -2.93 15.39
C TYR A 10 -7.64 -2.43 15.09
N SER A 11 -7.10 -1.52 15.92
CA SER A 11 -5.73 -1.03 15.74
C SER A 11 -4.70 -2.16 15.83
N LEU A 12 -4.98 -3.20 16.61
CA LEU A 12 -4.14 -4.39 16.68
C LEU A 12 -4.19 -5.19 15.37
N VAL A 13 -5.36 -5.37 14.77
CA VAL A 13 -5.51 -6.09 13.49
C VAL A 13 -4.73 -5.39 12.38
N TRP A 14 -4.79 -4.06 12.30
CA TRP A 14 -4.00 -3.27 11.33
C TRP A 14 -2.49 -3.34 11.58
N LEU A 15 -2.05 -3.66 12.80
CA LEU A 15 -0.62 -3.86 13.09
C LEU A 15 -0.10 -5.23 12.62
N ILE A 16 -0.99 -6.21 12.43
CA ILE A 16 -0.60 -7.56 11.99
C ILE A 16 0.03 -7.50 10.60
N SER A 17 -0.51 -6.71 9.67
CA SER A 17 -0.03 -6.68 8.29
C SER A 17 1.39 -6.11 8.15
N PRO A 18 1.76 -4.97 8.79
CA PRO A 18 3.15 -4.51 8.80
C PRO A 18 4.13 -5.53 9.41
N VAL A 19 3.72 -6.25 10.46
CA VAL A 19 4.55 -7.30 11.09
C VAL A 19 4.73 -8.49 10.15
N LEU A 20 3.64 -8.94 9.50
CA LEU A 20 3.71 -9.98 8.48
C LEU A 20 4.53 -9.52 7.28
N GLY A 21 4.41 -8.26 6.86
CA GLY A 21 5.25 -7.52 5.92
C GLY A 21 6.72 -7.72 6.21
N PHE A 22 7.16 -7.24 7.37
CA PHE A 22 8.55 -7.29 7.77
C PHE A 22 9.15 -8.71 7.73
N VAL A 23 8.38 -9.73 8.12
CA VAL A 23 8.87 -11.12 8.20
C VAL A 23 8.79 -11.85 6.87
N LEU A 24 7.66 -11.75 6.16
CA LEU A 24 7.37 -12.56 4.98
C LEU A 24 7.85 -11.91 3.69
N GLN A 25 7.94 -10.58 3.60
CA GLN A 25 8.31 -9.87 2.37
C GLN A 25 9.70 -10.29 1.85
N PRO A 26 10.73 -10.46 2.70
CA PRO A 26 12.03 -10.94 2.26
C PRO A 26 12.00 -12.42 1.82
N VAL A 27 11.19 -13.24 2.49
CA VAL A 27 11.05 -14.67 2.17
C VAL A 27 10.36 -14.85 0.83
N ILE A 28 9.24 -14.16 0.61
CA ILE A 28 8.46 -14.22 -0.63
C ILE A 28 9.25 -13.58 -1.78
N GLY A 29 9.94 -12.46 -1.54
CA GLY A 29 10.84 -11.84 -2.53
C GLY A 29 11.91 -12.82 -3.00
N SER A 30 12.64 -13.42 -2.05
CA SER A 30 13.65 -14.42 -2.40
C SER A 30 13.04 -15.65 -3.09
N ALA A 31 11.88 -16.15 -2.65
CA ALA A 31 11.21 -17.29 -3.26
C ALA A 31 10.76 -16.99 -4.70
N SER A 32 10.26 -15.76 -4.94
CA SER A 32 9.92 -15.29 -6.28
C SER A 32 11.13 -15.26 -7.20
N ASP A 33 12.31 -14.93 -6.70
CA ASP A 33 13.53 -14.87 -7.51
C ASP A 33 14.01 -16.25 -8.00
N TYR A 34 13.65 -17.34 -7.30
CA TYR A 34 14.01 -18.73 -7.68
C TYR A 34 12.91 -19.50 -8.42
N CYS A 35 11.79 -18.87 -8.76
CA CYS A 35 10.70 -19.57 -9.44
C CYS A 35 11.11 -20.02 -10.84
N ARG A 36 10.90 -21.31 -11.15
CA ARG A 36 11.17 -21.93 -12.47
C ARG A 36 9.90 -22.23 -13.26
N SER A 37 8.79 -21.55 -12.96
CA SER A 37 7.52 -21.79 -13.64
C SER A 37 7.63 -21.50 -15.14
N PRO A 38 6.99 -22.30 -16.01
CA PRO A 38 6.96 -22.04 -17.46
C PRO A 38 6.25 -20.72 -17.82
N TRP A 39 5.48 -20.16 -16.89
CA TRP A 39 4.73 -18.91 -17.08
C TRP A 39 5.53 -17.65 -16.69
N GLY A 40 6.81 -17.80 -16.38
CA GLY A 40 7.70 -16.73 -15.95
C GLY A 40 8.15 -16.86 -14.50
N ARG A 41 9.09 -16.02 -14.10
CA ARG A 41 9.67 -15.99 -12.74
C ARG A 41 8.74 -15.27 -11.76
N ARG A 42 8.19 -14.11 -12.12
CA ARG A 42 7.46 -13.24 -11.17
C ARG A 42 5.94 -13.32 -11.33
N ARG A 43 5.43 -13.58 -12.52
CA ARG A 43 3.98 -13.72 -12.82
C ARG A 43 3.20 -14.69 -11.92
N PRO A 44 3.67 -15.90 -11.59
CA PRO A 44 2.91 -16.81 -10.73
C PRO A 44 2.69 -16.25 -9.33
N TYR A 45 3.67 -15.51 -8.80
CA TYR A 45 3.57 -14.86 -7.49
C TYR A 45 2.59 -13.69 -7.54
N ILE A 46 2.68 -12.84 -8.57
CA ILE A 46 1.74 -11.72 -8.76
C ILE A 46 0.30 -12.23 -8.93
N LEU A 47 0.09 -13.31 -9.70
CA LEU A 47 -1.22 -13.93 -9.83
C LEU A 47 -1.72 -14.51 -8.51
N THR A 48 -0.87 -15.24 -7.77
CA THR A 48 -1.26 -15.83 -6.49
C THR A 48 -1.66 -14.75 -5.49
N LEU A 49 -0.86 -13.68 -5.37
CA LEU A 49 -1.18 -12.52 -4.53
C LEU A 49 -2.43 -11.78 -5.03
N GLY A 50 -2.62 -11.65 -6.34
CA GLY A 50 -3.78 -11.01 -6.93
C GLY A 50 -5.09 -11.77 -6.70
N VAL A 51 -5.07 -13.11 -6.77
CA VAL A 51 -6.19 -13.98 -6.41
C VAL A 51 -6.44 -13.95 -4.90
N MET A 52 -5.37 -13.99 -4.11
CA MET A 52 -5.45 -13.87 -2.65
C MET A 52 -6.10 -12.56 -2.23
N MET A 53 -5.80 -11.45 -2.93
CA MET A 53 -6.42 -10.15 -2.69
C MET A 53 -7.92 -10.15 -3.02
N LEU A 54 -8.32 -10.78 -4.15
CA LEU A 54 -9.74 -10.95 -4.50
C LEU A 54 -10.48 -11.77 -3.44
N VAL A 55 -9.92 -12.88 -3.00
CA VAL A 55 -10.52 -13.69 -1.93
C VAL A 55 -10.61 -12.88 -0.63
N GLY A 56 -9.55 -12.14 -0.27
CA GLY A 56 -9.51 -11.30 0.92
C GLY A 56 -10.62 -10.24 0.93
N ILE A 57 -10.77 -9.48 -0.17
CA ILE A 57 -11.82 -8.45 -0.27
C ILE A 57 -13.23 -9.07 -0.34
N SER A 58 -13.40 -10.24 -0.97
CA SER A 58 -14.67 -10.98 -0.96
C SER A 58 -15.05 -11.41 0.46
N LEU A 59 -14.12 -11.96 1.24
CA LEU A 59 -14.36 -12.37 2.63
C LEU A 59 -14.57 -11.17 3.56
N PHE A 60 -13.87 -10.07 3.32
CA PHE A 60 -14.02 -8.84 4.11
C PHE A 60 -15.41 -8.22 3.92
N LEU A 61 -15.86 -8.00 2.69
CA LEU A 61 -17.11 -7.28 2.39
C LEU A 61 -18.35 -8.19 2.39
N ASN A 62 -18.20 -9.48 2.08
CA ASN A 62 -19.32 -10.45 2.03
C ASN A 62 -19.26 -11.51 3.14
N GLY A 63 -18.36 -11.39 4.11
CA GLY A 63 -18.12 -12.40 5.15
C GLY A 63 -19.38 -12.74 5.96
N ASP A 64 -20.21 -11.75 6.29
CA ASP A 64 -21.44 -11.99 7.03
C ASP A 64 -22.46 -12.81 6.22
N ALA A 65 -22.62 -12.47 4.93
CA ALA A 65 -23.48 -13.22 4.02
C ALA A 65 -22.98 -14.67 3.85
N LEU A 66 -21.68 -14.88 3.67
CA LEU A 66 -21.08 -16.21 3.55
C LEU A 66 -21.30 -17.06 4.80
N VAL A 67 -21.05 -16.50 5.99
CA VAL A 67 -21.25 -17.21 7.25
C VAL A 67 -22.72 -17.45 7.54
N SER A 68 -23.61 -16.54 7.13
CA SER A 68 -25.06 -16.72 7.30
C SER A 68 -25.63 -17.93 6.56
N VAL A 69 -25.02 -18.30 5.42
CA VAL A 69 -25.39 -19.48 4.64
C VAL A 69 -24.76 -20.75 5.22
N LEU A 70 -23.52 -20.66 5.71
CA LEU A 70 -22.75 -21.80 6.21
C LEU A 70 -23.12 -22.23 7.64
N VAL A 71 -23.47 -21.28 8.51
CA VAL A 71 -23.69 -21.52 9.95
C VAL A 71 -25.11 -21.13 10.34
N GLN A 72 -25.96 -22.13 10.55
CA GLN A 72 -27.36 -21.92 10.97
C GLN A 72 -27.51 -21.65 12.49
N ASN A 73 -26.48 -21.96 13.29
CA ASN A 73 -26.50 -21.75 14.75
C ASN A 73 -26.28 -20.28 15.13
N ILE A 74 -27.30 -19.65 15.71
CA ILE A 74 -27.35 -18.21 16.06
C ILE A 74 -26.17 -17.74 16.93
N GLY A 75 -25.79 -18.50 17.96
CA GLY A 75 -24.71 -18.10 18.87
C GLY A 75 -23.32 -18.15 18.23
N TRP A 76 -23.08 -19.11 17.34
CA TRP A 76 -21.81 -19.28 16.65
C TRP A 76 -21.70 -18.40 15.41
N LYS A 77 -22.83 -18.06 14.77
CA LYS A 77 -22.88 -17.22 13.57
C LYS A 77 -22.13 -15.89 13.75
N ARG A 78 -22.35 -15.20 14.87
CA ARG A 78 -21.68 -13.92 15.15
C ARG A 78 -20.17 -14.09 15.28
N THR A 79 -19.72 -15.10 16.04
CA THR A 79 -18.28 -15.37 16.24
C THR A 79 -17.60 -15.73 14.92
N TRP A 80 -18.20 -16.61 14.12
CA TRP A 80 -17.65 -17.00 12.82
C TRP A 80 -17.66 -15.84 11.82
N SER A 81 -18.68 -14.98 11.81
CA SER A 81 -18.73 -13.78 10.97
C SER A 81 -17.56 -12.85 11.29
N ILE A 82 -17.30 -12.61 12.58
CA ILE A 82 -16.13 -11.84 13.03
C ILE A 82 -14.83 -12.49 12.54
N VAL A 83 -14.64 -13.79 12.78
CA VAL A 83 -13.40 -14.51 12.42
C VAL A 83 -13.14 -14.46 10.90
N VAL A 84 -14.16 -14.73 10.08
CA VAL A 84 -14.05 -14.73 8.62
C VAL A 84 -13.75 -13.33 8.08
N VAL A 85 -14.44 -12.31 8.58
CA VAL A 85 -14.20 -10.92 8.17
C VAL A 85 -12.78 -10.48 8.58
N MET A 86 -12.35 -10.77 9.81
CA MET A 86 -11.00 -10.42 10.27
C MET A 86 -9.91 -11.14 9.47
N PHE A 87 -10.10 -12.41 9.17
CA PHE A 87 -9.20 -13.16 8.30
C PHE A 87 -9.16 -12.55 6.89
N GLY A 88 -10.32 -12.17 6.34
CA GLY A 88 -10.42 -11.47 5.05
C GLY A 88 -9.66 -10.14 5.02
N VAL A 89 -9.79 -9.32 6.07
CA VAL A 89 -9.06 -8.05 6.22
C VAL A 89 -7.55 -8.29 6.21
N VAL A 90 -7.05 -9.19 7.06
CA VAL A 90 -5.61 -9.48 7.15
C VAL A 90 -5.09 -10.04 5.82
N MET A 91 -5.84 -10.94 5.18
CA MET A 91 -5.49 -11.53 3.89
C MET A 91 -5.46 -10.48 2.76
N PHE A 92 -6.45 -9.59 2.71
CA PHE A 92 -6.51 -8.49 1.74
C PHE A 92 -5.35 -7.53 1.91
N ASP A 93 -5.13 -7.04 3.13
CA ASP A 93 -4.10 -6.05 3.46
C ASP A 93 -2.69 -6.62 3.22
N PHE A 94 -2.44 -7.85 3.69
CA PHE A 94 -1.23 -8.59 3.37
C PHE A 94 -1.01 -8.76 1.87
N SER A 95 -2.04 -9.08 1.09
CA SER A 95 -1.91 -9.21 -0.37
C SER A 95 -1.56 -7.87 -1.03
N ALA A 96 -2.23 -6.79 -0.60
CA ALA A 96 -2.06 -5.44 -1.13
C ALA A 96 -0.66 -4.89 -0.87
N ASP A 97 -0.12 -5.11 0.32
CA ASP A 97 1.24 -4.70 0.66
C ASP A 97 2.30 -5.52 -0.09
N PHE A 98 2.04 -6.83 -0.25
CA PHE A 98 3.03 -7.75 -0.81
C PHE A 98 3.15 -7.67 -2.31
N ILE A 99 2.09 -7.30 -3.02
CA ILE A 99 2.11 -7.26 -4.48
C ILE A 99 3.00 -6.13 -5.02
N ASP A 100 3.17 -5.04 -4.28
CA ASP A 100 3.99 -3.88 -4.69
C ASP A 100 5.46 -4.26 -4.89
N GLY A 101 6.02 -5.14 -4.05
CA GLY A 101 7.41 -5.60 -4.14
C GLY A 101 7.73 -6.33 -5.46
N PRO A 102 7.07 -7.46 -5.77
CA PRO A 102 7.23 -8.18 -7.02
C PRO A 102 6.89 -7.33 -8.25
N VAL A 103 5.89 -6.44 -8.19
CA VAL A 103 5.54 -5.53 -9.30
C VAL A 103 6.66 -4.52 -9.56
N LYS A 104 7.25 -3.91 -8.53
CA LYS A 104 8.42 -3.02 -8.67
C LYS A 104 9.65 -3.77 -9.18
N ALA A 105 9.89 -4.98 -8.66
CA ALA A 105 11.01 -5.80 -9.12
C ALA A 105 10.81 -6.24 -10.59
N TYR A 106 9.57 -6.50 -11.00
CA TYR A 106 9.21 -6.76 -12.38
C TYR A 106 9.46 -5.56 -13.29
N LEU A 107 9.10 -4.35 -12.84
CA LEU A 107 9.41 -3.10 -13.54
C LEU A 107 10.93 -2.96 -13.77
N PHE A 108 11.75 -3.20 -12.74
CA PHE A 108 13.21 -3.10 -12.86
C PHE A 108 13.84 -4.18 -13.74
N ASP A 109 13.24 -5.37 -13.83
CA ASP A 109 13.71 -6.46 -14.70
C ASP A 109 13.43 -6.17 -16.19
N VAL A 110 12.34 -5.46 -16.49
CA VAL A 110 11.90 -5.21 -17.88
C VAL A 110 12.44 -3.88 -18.42
N CYS A 111 12.58 -2.86 -17.56
CA CYS A 111 13.06 -1.54 -17.98
C CYS A 111 14.57 -1.49 -18.22
N SER A 112 14.97 -0.78 -19.29
CA SER A 112 16.36 -0.38 -19.52
C SER A 112 16.85 0.55 -18.41
N TYR A 113 18.17 0.64 -18.17
CA TYR A 113 18.74 1.48 -17.11
C TYR A 113 18.27 2.94 -17.16
N GLN A 114 18.15 3.51 -18.37
CA GLN A 114 17.68 4.88 -18.59
C GLN A 114 16.17 5.05 -18.33
N ASP A 115 15.39 3.97 -18.46
CA ASP A 115 13.95 3.99 -18.28
C ASP A 115 13.49 3.64 -16.86
N LYS A 116 14.37 3.10 -16.00
CA LYS A 116 14.01 2.70 -14.62
C LYS A 116 13.47 3.87 -13.80
N GLU A 117 14.14 5.03 -13.87
CA GLU A 117 13.69 6.25 -13.18
C GLU A 117 12.31 6.70 -13.71
N ARG A 118 12.13 6.72 -15.02
CA ARG A 118 10.84 7.07 -15.67
C ARG A 118 9.73 6.11 -15.27
N GLY A 119 10.03 4.80 -15.25
CA GLY A 119 9.10 3.76 -14.81
C GLY A 119 8.66 3.95 -13.37
N LEU A 120 9.60 4.25 -12.46
CA LEU A 120 9.29 4.48 -11.05
C LEU A 120 8.37 5.70 -10.86
N HIS A 121 8.57 6.76 -11.65
CA HIS A 121 7.67 7.92 -11.66
C HIS A 121 6.26 7.58 -12.15
N TYR A 122 6.12 6.79 -13.23
CA TYR A 122 4.80 6.34 -13.68
C TYR A 122 4.12 5.43 -12.66
N HIS A 123 4.88 4.54 -12.00
CA HIS A 123 4.38 3.70 -10.91
C HIS A 123 3.81 4.55 -9.77
N ALA A 124 4.56 5.56 -9.30
CA ALA A 124 4.11 6.46 -8.24
C ALA A 124 2.88 7.27 -8.66
N LEU A 125 2.85 7.79 -9.89
CA LEU A 125 1.72 8.54 -10.44
C LEU A 125 0.43 7.70 -10.49
N LEU A 126 0.52 6.49 -11.07
CA LEU A 126 -0.62 5.58 -11.20
C LEU A 126 -1.09 5.06 -9.84
N THR A 127 -0.17 4.85 -8.89
CA THR A 127 -0.52 4.51 -7.50
C THR A 127 -1.30 5.65 -6.84
N GLY A 128 -0.87 6.90 -7.02
CA GLY A 128 -1.59 8.08 -6.52
C GLY A 128 -2.97 8.25 -7.14
N LEU A 129 -3.10 8.07 -8.47
CA LEU A 129 -4.40 8.13 -9.15
C LEU A 129 -5.33 6.99 -8.72
N GLY A 130 -4.82 5.76 -8.61
CA GLY A 130 -5.58 4.62 -8.11
C GLY A 130 -6.06 4.82 -6.68
N GLY A 131 -5.19 5.36 -5.82
CA GLY A 131 -5.55 5.76 -4.46
C GLY A 131 -6.64 6.83 -4.44
N ALA A 132 -6.55 7.86 -5.28
CA ALA A 132 -7.57 8.90 -5.41
C ALA A 132 -8.93 8.32 -5.85
N CYS A 133 -8.94 7.42 -6.85
CA CYS A 133 -10.15 6.72 -7.27
C CYS A 133 -10.73 5.86 -6.13
N GLY A 134 -9.89 5.13 -5.38
CA GLY A 134 -10.32 4.34 -4.24
C GLY A 134 -10.95 5.19 -3.13
N TYR A 135 -10.29 6.28 -2.73
CA TYR A 135 -10.85 7.21 -1.75
C TYR A 135 -12.14 7.89 -2.24
N LEU A 136 -12.22 8.21 -3.53
CA LEU A 136 -13.44 8.74 -4.14
C LEU A 136 -14.58 7.74 -4.05
N THR A 137 -14.34 6.45 -4.34
CA THR A 137 -15.37 5.42 -4.18
C THR A 137 -15.81 5.25 -2.72
N GLY A 138 -14.95 5.50 -1.73
CA GLY A 138 -15.35 5.52 -0.32
C GLY A 138 -16.00 6.81 0.16
N ALA A 139 -15.85 7.91 -0.59
CA ALA A 139 -16.39 9.22 -0.26
C ALA A 139 -17.77 9.49 -0.86
N MET A 140 -18.17 8.70 -1.86
CA MET A 140 -19.51 8.75 -2.44
C MET A 140 -20.51 7.99 -1.57
N ASP A 141 -21.64 8.62 -1.33
CA ASP A 141 -22.79 8.01 -0.67
C ASP A 141 -23.54 7.10 -1.68
N TRP A 142 -23.25 5.81 -1.58
CA TRP A 142 -23.86 4.80 -2.45
C TRP A 142 -25.25 4.38 -1.96
N GLY A 143 -25.63 4.64 -0.71
CA GLY A 143 -26.86 4.16 -0.10
C GLY A 143 -28.10 4.79 -0.72
N HIS A 144 -28.01 6.08 -1.03
CA HIS A 144 -29.06 6.82 -1.72
C HIS A 144 -29.00 6.73 -3.26
N SER A 145 -27.94 6.11 -3.80
CA SER A 145 -27.74 5.97 -5.24
C SER A 145 -28.50 4.78 -5.82
N ALA A 146 -28.90 4.85 -7.10
CA ALA A 146 -29.62 3.77 -7.79
C ALA A 146 -28.84 2.43 -7.79
N LEU A 147 -27.51 2.50 -7.77
CA LEU A 147 -26.63 1.33 -7.66
C LEU A 147 -26.69 0.68 -6.28
N GLY A 148 -26.82 1.44 -5.19
CA GLY A 148 -27.03 0.90 -3.84
C GLY A 148 -28.38 0.19 -3.74
N ALA A 149 -29.42 0.75 -4.36
CA ALA A 149 -30.73 0.11 -4.43
C ALA A 149 -30.72 -1.18 -5.27
N LEU A 150 -29.92 -1.24 -6.34
CA LEU A 150 -29.82 -2.41 -7.21
C LEU A 150 -28.96 -3.53 -6.61
N LEU A 151 -27.84 -3.19 -5.97
CA LEU A 151 -26.89 -4.16 -5.40
C LEU A 151 -27.28 -4.57 -3.97
N GLY A 152 -28.06 -3.76 -3.27
CA GLY A 152 -28.64 -4.07 -1.95
C GLY A 152 -27.89 -3.44 -0.77
N SER A 153 -26.62 -3.08 -0.93
CA SER A 153 -25.84 -2.38 0.09
C SER A 153 -24.68 -1.57 -0.48
N GLU A 154 -24.26 -0.54 0.25
CA GLU A 154 -23.09 0.29 -0.09
C GLU A 154 -21.80 -0.53 -0.21
N TYR A 155 -21.61 -1.48 0.72
CA TYR A 155 -20.44 -2.35 0.74
C TYR A 155 -20.35 -3.24 -0.52
N GLN A 156 -21.49 -3.69 -1.05
CA GLN A 156 -21.52 -4.47 -2.28
C GLN A 156 -21.21 -3.64 -3.52
N VAL A 157 -21.61 -2.36 -3.54
CA VAL A 157 -21.22 -1.42 -4.61
C VAL A 157 -19.71 -1.20 -4.60
N ILE A 158 -19.12 -0.94 -3.42
CA ILE A 158 -17.67 -0.78 -3.26
C ILE A 158 -16.95 -2.06 -3.69
N TYR A 159 -17.40 -3.23 -3.24
CA TYR A 159 -16.85 -4.52 -3.64
C TYR A 159 -16.88 -4.71 -5.16
N PHE A 160 -18.01 -4.41 -5.81
CA PHE A 160 -18.20 -4.59 -7.24
C PHE A 160 -17.20 -3.75 -8.04
N PHE A 161 -17.08 -2.45 -7.73
CA PHE A 161 -16.11 -1.58 -8.41
C PHE A 161 -14.67 -2.02 -8.14
N SER A 162 -14.31 -2.28 -6.88
CA SER A 162 -12.95 -2.72 -6.52
C SER A 162 -12.56 -4.03 -7.19
N ALA A 163 -13.45 -5.03 -7.22
CA ALA A 163 -13.20 -6.33 -7.83
C ALA A 163 -13.05 -6.25 -9.36
N ILE A 164 -13.88 -5.45 -10.03
CA ILE A 164 -13.78 -5.24 -11.48
C ILE A 164 -12.50 -4.51 -11.84
N THR A 165 -12.22 -3.38 -11.17
CA THR A 165 -11.01 -2.60 -11.43
C THR A 165 -9.76 -3.44 -11.19
N TRP A 166 -9.70 -4.16 -10.08
CA TRP A 166 -8.58 -5.04 -9.78
C TRP A 166 -8.45 -6.20 -10.79
N GLY A 167 -9.56 -6.88 -11.11
CA GLY A 167 -9.57 -7.97 -12.09
C GLY A 167 -9.11 -7.52 -13.48
N PHE A 168 -9.54 -6.34 -13.92
CA PHE A 168 -9.10 -5.74 -15.17
C PHE A 168 -7.60 -5.46 -15.17
N PHE A 169 -7.06 -4.75 -14.17
CA PHE A 169 -5.63 -4.43 -14.12
C PHE A 169 -4.75 -5.67 -13.94
N LEU A 170 -5.17 -6.65 -13.14
CA LEU A 170 -4.47 -7.92 -13.00
C LEU A 170 -4.43 -8.68 -14.33
N THR A 171 -5.54 -8.70 -15.07
CA THR A 171 -5.62 -9.31 -16.41
C THR A 171 -4.66 -8.60 -17.37
N VAL A 172 -4.74 -7.27 -17.46
CA VAL A 172 -3.84 -6.48 -18.31
C VAL A 172 -2.37 -6.76 -17.95
N HIS A 173 -2.02 -6.79 -16.66
CA HIS A 173 -0.66 -7.09 -16.23
C HIS A 173 -0.18 -8.47 -16.69
N LEU A 174 -1.02 -9.50 -16.58
CA LEU A 174 -0.69 -10.87 -16.99
C LEU A 174 -0.57 -11.03 -18.51
N PHE A 175 -1.26 -10.22 -19.31
CA PHE A 175 -1.24 -10.32 -20.78
C PHE A 175 -0.30 -9.33 -21.47
N SER A 176 0.12 -8.24 -20.81
CA SER A 176 0.83 -7.13 -21.47
C SER A 176 2.25 -7.49 -21.96
N ILE A 177 3.08 -8.16 -21.13
CA ILE A 177 4.51 -8.36 -21.46
C ILE A 177 4.93 -9.82 -21.22
N PRO A 178 5.09 -10.65 -22.27
CA PRO A 178 5.44 -12.07 -22.10
C PRO A 178 6.79 -12.22 -21.38
N GLU A 179 6.78 -12.80 -20.18
CA GLU A 179 8.02 -13.15 -19.49
C GLU A 179 8.66 -14.35 -20.16
N LYS A 180 9.96 -14.24 -20.48
CA LYS A 180 10.75 -15.42 -20.81
C LYS A 180 11.05 -16.16 -19.50
N PRO A 181 10.77 -17.47 -19.40
CA PRO A 181 11.16 -18.24 -18.22
C PRO A 181 12.68 -18.18 -18.06
N LEU A 182 13.19 -18.37 -16.83
CA LEU A 182 14.62 -18.60 -16.60
C LEU A 182 15.03 -19.90 -17.30
N GLY A 183 15.30 -19.81 -18.60
CA GLY A 183 16.04 -20.82 -19.33
C GLY A 183 17.43 -20.93 -18.71
N LYS A 184 17.97 -22.14 -18.69
CA LYS A 184 19.34 -22.45 -18.24
C LYS A 184 20.38 -21.64 -19.04
N GLN A 185 20.56 -20.37 -18.71
CA GLN A 185 21.59 -19.49 -19.27
C GLN A 185 22.93 -19.72 -18.55
N HIS A 186 23.25 -21.00 -18.34
CA HIS A 186 24.51 -21.49 -17.82
C HIS A 186 25.02 -22.71 -18.61
N SER A 187 24.54 -22.88 -19.85
CA SER A 187 24.95 -24.02 -20.70
C SER A 187 25.49 -23.65 -22.08
N ASN A 188 25.42 -22.40 -22.56
CA ASN A 188 25.83 -22.06 -23.93
C ASN A 188 26.85 -20.91 -24.07
N GLU A 189 27.51 -20.47 -22.99
CA GLU A 189 28.58 -19.46 -23.03
C GLU A 189 29.98 -20.04 -22.71
N GLN A 190 30.17 -21.34 -22.92
CA GLN A 190 31.46 -22.03 -22.66
C GLN A 190 32.46 -22.02 -23.84
N LEU A 191 32.39 -21.04 -24.77
CA LEU A 191 33.32 -20.99 -25.91
C LEU A 191 34.07 -19.66 -26.09
N VAL A 192 34.40 -18.96 -25.00
CA VAL A 192 35.42 -17.89 -25.03
C VAL A 192 36.38 -18.06 -23.86
N PRO A 193 37.67 -18.40 -24.08
CA PRO A 193 38.64 -18.50 -23.01
C PRO A 193 39.20 -17.12 -22.62
N SER A 194 39.59 -17.01 -21.34
CA SER A 194 40.52 -16.04 -20.74
C SER A 194 40.02 -14.62 -20.40
N ALA A 195 39.44 -14.49 -19.20
CA ALA A 195 39.64 -13.35 -18.29
C ALA A 195 39.55 -13.87 -16.82
N PRO A 196 40.34 -13.36 -15.87
CA PRO A 196 40.37 -13.88 -14.50
C PRO A 196 39.02 -13.66 -13.79
N LEU A 197 38.55 -14.73 -13.17
CA LEU A 197 37.25 -14.94 -12.57
C LEU A 197 36.94 -13.91 -11.46
N LEU A 198 36.17 -12.86 -11.78
CA LEU A 198 35.28 -12.27 -10.79
C LEU A 198 34.25 -13.35 -10.44
N GLN A 199 34.28 -13.83 -9.19
CA GLN A 199 33.34 -14.84 -8.71
C GLN A 199 31.92 -14.34 -8.96
N PRO A 200 31.06 -15.13 -9.65
CA PRO A 200 29.65 -14.79 -9.69
C PRO A 200 29.13 -14.95 -8.26
N THR A 201 28.70 -13.85 -7.65
CA THR A 201 28.03 -13.84 -6.36
C THR A 201 26.85 -14.80 -6.45
N VAL A 202 27.00 -16.00 -5.89
CA VAL A 202 25.93 -16.97 -5.74
C VAL A 202 24.90 -16.30 -4.84
N GLN A 203 23.87 -15.70 -5.45
CA GLN A 203 22.75 -15.07 -4.76
C GLN A 203 22.13 -16.15 -3.86
N LYS A 204 22.43 -16.10 -2.56
CA LYS A 204 22.05 -17.12 -1.57
C LYS A 204 20.60 -16.87 -1.16
N ARG A 205 19.78 -17.94 -1.07
CA ARG A 205 18.40 -17.85 -0.57
C ARG A 205 18.42 -17.14 0.77
N MET A 206 17.83 -15.94 0.83
CA MET A 206 17.81 -15.18 2.07
C MET A 206 17.03 -15.97 3.12
N THR A 207 17.72 -16.34 4.19
CA THR A 207 17.13 -16.98 5.36
C THR A 207 16.94 -15.91 6.43
N LEU A 208 16.01 -16.09 7.38
CA LEU A 208 15.82 -15.12 8.47
C LEU A 208 17.13 -14.79 9.21
N LYS A 209 18.04 -15.77 9.34
CA LYS A 209 19.39 -15.57 9.90
C LYS A 209 20.27 -14.64 9.07
N SER A 210 20.24 -14.73 7.73
CA SER A 210 21.02 -13.83 6.87
C SER A 210 20.44 -12.42 6.90
N LEU A 211 19.12 -12.29 7.03
CA LEU A 211 18.46 -11.00 7.15
C LEU A 211 18.81 -10.28 8.45
N LEU A 212 18.78 -11.01 9.58
CA LEU A 212 19.21 -10.48 10.87
C LEU A 212 20.69 -10.08 10.84
N SER A 213 21.54 -10.91 10.22
CA SER A 213 22.96 -10.58 10.03
C SER A 213 23.17 -9.34 9.17
N ALA A 214 22.39 -9.16 8.10
CA ALA A 214 22.47 -7.99 7.22
C ALA A 214 22.04 -6.71 7.95
N MET A 215 20.97 -6.77 8.76
CA MET A 215 20.52 -5.63 9.58
C MET A 215 21.59 -5.19 10.59
N ILE A 216 22.29 -6.14 11.21
CA ILE A 216 23.34 -5.84 12.21
C ILE A 216 24.59 -5.29 11.55
N ASN A 217 24.99 -5.84 10.40
CA ASN A 217 26.24 -5.49 9.71
C ASN A 217 26.10 -4.27 8.78
N MET A 218 24.94 -3.62 8.74
CA MET A 218 24.67 -2.51 7.82
C MET A 218 25.55 -1.27 8.15
N PRO A 219 26.08 -0.54 7.16
CA PRO A 219 26.83 0.71 7.40
C PRO A 219 26.01 1.75 8.18
N SER A 220 26.68 2.65 8.91
CA SER A 220 26.03 3.65 9.77
C SER A 220 25.08 4.58 9.01
N HIS A 221 25.43 4.96 7.78
CA HIS A 221 24.62 5.82 6.92
C HIS A 221 23.29 5.16 6.51
N TYR A 222 23.33 3.88 6.13
CA TYR A 222 22.12 3.11 5.81
C TYR A 222 21.24 2.87 7.02
N ARG A 223 21.83 2.58 8.19
CA ARG A 223 21.07 2.43 9.44
C ARG A 223 20.29 3.69 9.79
N CYS A 224 20.91 4.86 9.65
CA CYS A 224 20.25 6.15 9.89
C CYS A 224 19.07 6.35 8.94
N LEU A 225 19.26 6.06 7.64
CA LEU A 225 18.20 6.13 6.64
C LEU A 225 17.04 5.16 6.97
N CYS A 226 17.33 3.91 7.32
CA CYS A 226 16.32 2.92 7.67
C CYS A 226 15.50 3.34 8.91
N ILE A 227 16.15 3.84 9.95
CA ILE A 227 15.45 4.30 11.16
C ILE A 227 14.59 5.52 10.86
N SER A 228 15.12 6.50 10.14
CA SER A 228 14.36 7.70 9.74
C SER A 228 13.16 7.32 8.88
N HIS A 229 13.34 6.40 7.94
CA HIS A 229 12.28 5.92 7.06
C HIS A 229 11.21 5.13 7.81
N LEU A 230 11.60 4.29 8.77
CA LEU A 230 10.68 3.55 9.64
C LEU A 230 9.81 4.51 10.45
N LEU A 231 10.42 5.52 11.07
CA LEU A 231 9.69 6.53 11.84
C LEU A 231 8.77 7.38 10.95
N GLY A 232 9.23 7.76 9.75
CA GLY A 232 8.43 8.52 8.79
C GLY A 232 7.20 7.76 8.30
N TRP A 233 7.36 6.50 7.89
CA TRP A 233 6.23 5.65 7.52
C TRP A 233 5.29 5.40 8.68
N THR A 234 5.82 5.16 9.88
CA THR A 234 4.99 4.97 11.08
C THR A 234 4.14 6.21 11.35
N ALA A 235 4.73 7.41 11.33
CA ALA A 235 4.00 8.65 11.53
C ALA A 235 2.94 8.89 10.43
N PHE A 236 3.29 8.62 9.18
CA PHE A 236 2.38 8.76 8.04
C PHE A 236 1.20 7.78 8.12
N LEU A 237 1.44 6.48 8.37
CA LEU A 237 0.40 5.46 8.48
C LEU A 237 -0.51 5.70 9.68
N CYS A 238 0.03 6.07 10.84
CA CYS A 238 -0.78 6.44 12.00
C CYS A 238 -1.70 7.61 11.68
N ASN A 239 -1.18 8.65 11.01
CA ASN A 239 -2.00 9.78 10.59
C ASN A 239 -3.12 9.31 9.63
N MET A 240 -2.79 8.54 8.59
CA MET A 240 -3.77 8.05 7.61
C MET A 240 -4.87 7.18 8.23
N LEU A 241 -4.52 6.29 9.17
CA LEU A 241 -5.47 5.38 9.82
C LEU A 241 -6.48 6.13 10.68
N PHE A 242 -6.03 7.12 11.45
CA PHE A 242 -6.90 7.86 12.38
C PHE A 242 -7.50 9.14 11.80
N PHE A 243 -7.09 9.57 10.60
CA PHE A 243 -7.52 10.84 10.02
C PHE A 243 -9.03 10.94 9.80
N THR A 244 -9.65 9.90 9.25
CA THR A 244 -11.11 9.89 8.98
C THR A 244 -11.91 9.91 10.27
N ASP A 245 -11.43 9.21 11.30
CA ASP A 245 -12.03 9.21 12.63
C ASP A 245 -11.88 10.58 13.32
N PHE A 246 -10.71 11.22 13.18
CA PHE A 246 -10.48 12.60 13.63
C PHE A 246 -11.44 13.59 12.95
N MET A 247 -11.65 13.46 11.63
CA MET A 247 -12.60 14.30 10.90
C MET A 247 -14.04 14.11 11.43
N GLY A 248 -14.45 12.86 11.66
CA GLY A 248 -15.77 12.54 12.22
C GLY A 248 -16.00 13.08 13.64
N GLN A 249 -15.05 12.85 14.55
CA GLN A 249 -15.21 13.15 15.98
C GLN A 249 -14.85 14.58 16.37
N ILE A 250 -13.72 15.10 15.89
CA ILE A 250 -13.20 16.39 16.36
C ILE A 250 -13.69 17.54 15.47
N VAL A 251 -13.60 17.38 14.15
CA VAL A 251 -13.96 18.44 13.21
C VAL A 251 -15.48 18.58 13.08
N TYR A 252 -16.18 17.47 12.84
CA TYR A 252 -17.64 17.45 12.69
C TYR A 252 -18.40 17.30 14.01
N LYS A 253 -17.70 17.03 15.13
CA LYS A 253 -18.30 16.81 16.46
C LYS A 253 -19.36 15.69 16.48
N GLY A 254 -19.23 14.72 15.57
CA GLY A 254 -20.07 13.54 15.51
C GLY A 254 -19.73 12.54 16.62
N ASN A 255 -20.66 11.65 16.92
CA ASN A 255 -20.43 10.59 17.90
C ASN A 255 -20.57 9.20 17.26
N PRO A 256 -19.47 8.43 17.13
CA PRO A 256 -19.51 7.08 16.56
C PRO A 256 -20.24 6.05 17.45
N TYR A 257 -20.55 6.37 18.71
CA TYR A 257 -21.28 5.49 19.64
C TYR A 257 -22.75 5.84 19.76
N ALA A 258 -23.21 6.89 19.08
CA ALA A 258 -24.62 7.21 19.06
C ALA A 258 -25.38 6.14 18.25
N PRO A 259 -26.66 5.88 18.57
CA PRO A 259 -27.48 4.93 17.80
C PRO A 259 -27.45 5.27 16.30
N HIS A 260 -27.45 4.26 15.42
CA HIS A 260 -27.37 4.47 13.98
C HIS A 260 -28.45 5.42 13.41
N ASN A 261 -29.61 5.49 14.05
CA ASN A 261 -30.71 6.38 13.65
C ASN A 261 -30.61 7.81 14.24
N SER A 262 -29.53 8.13 14.95
CA SER A 262 -29.35 9.43 15.60
C SER A 262 -28.64 10.44 14.69
N THR A 263 -28.98 11.71 14.85
CA THR A 263 -28.32 12.81 14.13
C THR A 263 -26.81 12.89 14.43
N ALA A 264 -26.39 12.47 15.62
CA ALA A 264 -24.98 12.46 16.02
C ALA A 264 -24.17 11.38 15.28
N PHE A 265 -24.78 10.23 14.95
CA PHE A 265 -24.13 9.20 14.13
C PHE A 265 -24.04 9.63 12.66
N ALA A 266 -25.13 10.17 12.10
CA ALA A 266 -25.13 10.72 10.74
C ALA A 266 -24.09 11.86 10.58
N THR A 267 -23.91 12.70 11.60
CA THR A 267 -22.87 13.74 11.60
C THR A 267 -21.46 13.15 11.59
N TYR A 268 -21.23 12.05 12.32
CA TYR A 268 -19.96 11.33 12.31
C TYR A 268 -19.68 10.73 10.93
N GLU A 269 -20.66 10.04 10.35
CA GLU A 269 -20.57 9.44 9.01
C GLU A 269 -20.26 10.49 7.94
N ARG A 270 -20.94 11.63 8.00
CA ARG A 270 -20.63 12.76 7.11
C ARG A 270 -19.21 13.29 7.29
N GLY A 271 -18.69 13.32 8.51
CA GLY A 271 -17.30 13.66 8.76
C GLY A 271 -16.32 12.63 8.21
N VAL A 272 -16.64 11.33 8.30
CA VAL A 272 -15.84 10.25 7.70
C VAL A 272 -15.80 10.38 6.17
N GLU A 273 -16.94 10.64 5.52
CA GLU A 273 -17.01 10.88 4.07
C GLU A 273 -16.14 12.07 3.64
N VAL A 274 -16.23 13.19 4.36
CA VAL A 274 -15.39 14.37 4.10
C VAL A 274 -13.92 14.08 4.38
N GLY A 275 -13.62 13.21 5.35
CA GLY A 275 -12.29 12.66 5.58
C GLY A 275 -11.77 11.90 4.36
N CYS A 276 -12.59 11.05 3.74
CA CYS A 276 -12.25 10.35 2.49
C CYS A 276 -11.98 11.32 1.34
N TRP A 277 -12.73 12.43 1.24
CA TRP A 277 -12.40 13.52 0.30
C TRP A 277 -11.03 14.15 0.58
N GLY A 278 -10.68 14.38 1.84
CA GLY A 278 -9.35 14.83 2.24
C GLY A 278 -8.24 13.84 1.83
N LEU A 279 -8.47 12.55 2.00
CA LEU A 279 -7.52 11.50 1.56
C LEU A 279 -7.38 11.44 0.04
N CYS A 280 -8.46 11.72 -0.71
CA CYS A 280 -8.41 11.89 -2.15
C CYS A 280 -7.53 13.09 -2.56
N ILE A 281 -7.68 14.23 -1.88
CA ILE A 281 -6.81 15.41 -2.07
C ILE A 281 -5.34 15.05 -1.80
N ASN A 282 -5.06 14.31 -0.73
CA ASN A 282 -3.73 13.79 -0.42
C ASN A 282 -3.18 12.93 -1.58
N ALA A 283 -3.97 12.00 -2.12
CA ALA A 283 -3.54 11.12 -3.20
C ALA A 283 -3.26 11.90 -4.51
N VAL A 284 -4.11 12.86 -4.88
CA VAL A 284 -3.90 13.76 -6.03
C VAL A 284 -2.66 14.63 -5.80
N SER A 285 -2.51 15.20 -4.61
CA SER A 285 -1.34 16.01 -4.26
C SER A 285 -0.04 15.19 -4.31
N SER A 286 -0.06 13.93 -3.89
CA SER A 286 1.07 13.01 -3.99
C SER A 286 1.48 12.76 -5.44
N ALA A 287 0.49 12.50 -6.30
CA ALA A 287 0.68 12.32 -7.75
C ALA A 287 1.31 13.56 -8.41
N LEU A 288 0.78 14.75 -8.11
CA LEU A 288 1.31 16.02 -8.63
C LEU A 288 2.71 16.33 -8.08
N TYR A 289 2.93 16.12 -6.78
CA TYR A 289 4.21 16.38 -6.15
C TYR A 289 5.30 15.45 -6.69
N SER A 290 5.01 14.20 -7.03
CA SER A 290 5.97 13.30 -7.68
C SER A 290 6.55 13.89 -8.98
N TYR A 291 5.74 14.62 -9.76
CA TYR A 291 6.24 15.32 -10.95
C TYR A 291 7.05 16.57 -10.59
N VAL A 292 6.54 17.38 -9.65
CA VAL A 292 7.21 18.59 -9.17
C VAL A 292 8.58 18.26 -8.56
N GLN A 293 8.69 17.15 -7.84
CA GLN A 293 9.93 16.69 -7.22
C GLN A 293 11.05 16.50 -8.25
N ARG A 294 10.74 16.03 -9.47
CA ARG A 294 11.72 15.93 -10.56
C ARG A 294 12.27 17.29 -10.98
N LEU A 295 11.44 18.33 -10.95
CA LEU A 295 11.84 19.71 -11.26
C LEU A 295 12.63 20.36 -10.11
N LEU A 296 12.31 20.02 -8.86
CA LEU A 296 12.99 20.55 -7.67
C LEU A 296 14.33 19.85 -7.38
N LEU A 297 14.50 18.61 -7.83
CA LEU A 297 15.69 17.78 -7.62
C LEU A 297 17.01 18.51 -7.94
N PRO A 298 17.19 19.16 -9.12
CA PRO A 298 18.45 19.84 -9.43
C PRO A 298 18.73 21.09 -8.58
N TYR A 299 17.72 21.70 -7.95
CA TYR A 299 17.89 22.92 -7.17
C TYR A 299 18.14 22.65 -5.68
N ILE A 300 17.41 21.69 -5.10
CA ILE A 300 17.39 21.44 -3.65
C ILE A 300 18.21 20.19 -3.28
N GLY A 301 18.42 19.28 -4.24
CA GLY A 301 19.06 17.97 -4.03
C GLY A 301 18.18 16.98 -3.26
N LEU A 302 18.58 15.70 -3.25
CA LEU A 302 17.82 14.62 -2.60
C LEU A 302 17.66 14.82 -1.08
N LYS A 303 18.74 15.23 -0.39
CA LYS A 303 18.73 15.46 1.06
C LYS A 303 17.77 16.60 1.45
N GLY A 304 17.76 17.68 0.66
CA GLY A 304 16.87 18.81 0.90
C GLY A 304 15.41 18.46 0.63
N LEU A 305 15.11 17.68 -0.42
CA LEU A 305 13.76 17.16 -0.69
C LEU A 305 13.27 16.27 0.44
N TYR A 306 14.14 15.39 0.96
CA TYR A 306 13.82 14.56 2.12
C TYR A 306 13.45 15.42 3.33
N PHE A 307 14.31 16.38 3.71
CA PHE A 307 14.05 17.27 4.84
C PHE A 307 12.76 18.09 4.66
N LEU A 308 12.55 18.65 3.48
CA LEU A 308 11.38 19.46 3.16
C LEU A 308 10.07 18.66 3.33
N GLY A 309 10.04 17.40 2.88
CA GLY A 309 8.87 16.54 3.02
C GLY A 309 8.48 16.30 4.48
N TYR A 310 9.45 15.96 5.34
CA TYR A 310 9.20 15.77 6.77
C TYR A 310 8.81 17.06 7.48
N PHE A 311 9.49 18.16 7.15
CA PHE A 311 9.22 19.46 7.76
C PHE A 311 7.81 19.95 7.44
N LEU A 312 7.42 19.90 6.17
CA LEU A 312 6.07 20.26 5.74
C LEU A 312 5.05 19.36 6.41
N PHE A 313 5.25 18.04 6.42
CA PHE A 313 4.35 17.10 7.08
C PHE A 313 4.11 17.45 8.56
N GLY A 314 5.18 17.62 9.33
CA GLY A 314 5.07 17.95 10.75
C GLY A 314 4.38 19.29 11.01
N LEU A 315 4.66 20.30 10.18
CA LEU A 315 3.98 21.60 10.25
C LEU A 315 2.50 21.48 9.89
N GLY A 316 2.17 20.73 8.84
CA GLY A 316 0.80 20.48 8.40
C GLY A 316 -0.04 19.76 9.46
N THR A 317 0.46 18.67 10.02
CA THR A 317 -0.24 17.93 11.08
C THR A 317 -0.39 18.77 12.35
N SER A 318 0.60 19.59 12.70
CA SER A 318 0.52 20.48 13.87
C SER A 318 -0.54 21.56 13.69
N LEU A 319 -0.65 22.16 12.50
CA LEU A 319 -1.67 23.15 12.20
C LEU A 319 -3.08 22.56 12.21
N ILE A 320 -3.27 21.33 11.73
CA ILE A 320 -4.57 20.62 11.81
C ILE A 320 -4.98 20.43 13.27
N GLY A 321 -4.04 20.07 14.14
CA GLY A 321 -4.31 19.90 15.58
C GLY A 321 -4.68 21.21 16.29
N LEU A 322 -4.06 22.33 15.89
CA LEU A 322 -4.34 23.65 16.49
C LEU A 322 -5.65 24.26 16.00
N PHE A 323 -6.01 24.06 14.74
CA PHE A 323 -7.19 24.66 14.11
C PHE A 323 -8.06 23.57 13.45
N PRO A 324 -8.91 22.88 14.22
CA PRO A 324 -9.79 21.81 13.72
C PRO A 324 -11.00 22.39 12.95
N ASN A 325 -10.71 23.08 11.84
CA ASN A 325 -11.69 23.62 10.90
C ASN A 325 -11.71 22.75 9.65
N ILE A 326 -12.89 22.55 9.05
CA ILE A 326 -13.09 21.71 7.86
C ILE A 326 -12.19 22.15 6.71
N ILE A 327 -12.24 23.44 6.34
CA ILE A 327 -11.49 24.00 5.21
C ILE A 327 -9.98 23.91 5.46
N SER A 328 -9.54 24.22 6.68
CA SER A 328 -8.11 24.16 7.05
C SER A 328 -7.60 22.72 6.98
N THR A 329 -8.37 21.77 7.52
CA THR A 329 -8.01 20.35 7.53
C THR A 329 -7.93 19.79 6.11
N LEU A 330 -8.92 20.09 5.26
CA LEU A 330 -8.93 19.65 3.86
C LEU A 330 -7.77 20.24 3.04
N THR A 331 -7.49 21.53 3.22
CA THR A 331 -6.37 22.19 2.51
C THR A 331 -5.03 21.60 2.95
N LEU A 332 -4.87 21.33 4.24
CA LEU A 332 -3.65 20.76 4.80
C LEU A 332 -3.46 19.28 4.42
N CYS A 333 -4.47 18.59 3.90
CA CYS A 333 -4.31 17.24 3.34
C CYS A 333 -3.36 17.21 2.13
N CYS A 334 -3.20 18.33 1.40
CA CYS A 334 -2.19 18.44 0.35
C CYS A 334 -0.78 18.17 0.89
N VAL A 335 -0.50 18.59 2.12
CA VAL A 335 0.81 18.41 2.76
C VAL A 335 1.10 16.93 3.05
N PHE A 336 0.06 16.14 3.29
CA PHE A 336 0.23 14.68 3.42
C PHE A 336 0.69 14.05 2.11
N GLY A 337 0.22 14.58 0.97
CA GLY A 337 0.60 14.08 -0.36
C GLY A 337 2.09 14.28 -0.64
N VAL A 338 2.63 15.42 -0.21
CA VAL A 338 4.07 15.73 -0.26
C VAL A 338 4.88 14.69 0.52
N MET A 339 4.45 14.36 1.73
CA MET A 339 5.10 13.34 2.56
C MET A 339 5.06 11.95 1.92
N SER A 340 3.87 11.54 1.47
CA SER A 340 3.65 10.26 0.77
C SER A 340 4.61 10.10 -0.40
N SER A 341 4.67 11.11 -1.27
CA SER A 341 5.52 11.08 -2.46
C SER A 341 7.01 11.07 -2.11
N THR A 342 7.41 11.84 -1.08
CA THR A 342 8.79 11.86 -0.56
C THR A 342 9.21 10.47 -0.06
N LEU A 343 8.36 9.81 0.72
CA LEU A 343 8.62 8.47 1.26
C LEU A 343 8.74 7.41 0.15
N TYR A 344 7.94 7.50 -0.90
CA TYR A 344 7.97 6.53 -2.00
C TYR A 344 9.14 6.68 -2.98
N THR A 345 9.75 7.86 -3.09
CA THR A 345 10.70 8.17 -4.16
C THR A 345 12.12 8.45 -3.66
N VAL A 346 12.27 9.33 -2.66
CA VAL A 346 13.57 9.87 -2.26
C VAL A 346 14.53 8.81 -1.70
N PRO A 347 14.11 7.91 -0.78
CA PRO A 347 14.99 6.87 -0.25
C PRO A 347 15.52 5.93 -1.33
N PHE A 348 14.67 5.54 -2.29
CA PHE A 348 15.07 4.63 -3.36
C PHE A 348 16.06 5.30 -4.32
N ASN A 349 15.84 6.57 -4.66
CA ASN A 349 16.79 7.33 -5.46
C ASN A 349 18.13 7.49 -4.73
N LEU A 350 18.12 7.78 -3.43
CA LEU A 350 19.33 7.88 -2.61
C LEU A 350 20.12 6.56 -2.59
N ILE A 351 19.42 5.43 -2.45
CA ILE A 351 20.03 4.09 -2.50
C ILE A 351 20.63 3.83 -3.89
N SER A 352 19.94 4.21 -4.97
CA SER A 352 20.45 4.00 -6.33
C SER A 352 21.67 4.86 -6.64
N GLU A 353 21.71 6.11 -6.18
CA GLU A 353 22.83 7.01 -6.41
C GLU A 353 24.08 6.55 -5.65
N TYR A 354 23.90 6.06 -4.43
CA TYR A 354 25.00 5.50 -3.64
C TYR A 354 25.61 4.24 -4.29
N HIS A 355 24.79 3.32 -4.80
CA HIS A 355 25.33 2.14 -5.50
C HIS A 355 26.10 2.53 -6.77
N ARG A 356 25.72 3.62 -7.44
CA ARG A 356 26.44 4.17 -8.59
C ARG A 356 27.79 4.80 -8.18
N GLU A 357 27.93 5.30 -6.96
CA GLU A 357 29.20 5.85 -6.47
C GLU A 357 30.18 4.78 -5.97
N GLU A 358 29.67 3.59 -5.60
CA GLU A 358 30.50 2.43 -5.21
C GLU A 358 30.94 1.55 -6.38
N GLU A 359 30.23 1.59 -7.52
CA GLU A 359 30.63 0.98 -8.82
C GLU A 359 31.64 1.86 -9.57
#